data_AF-A0A3S4KIK8-F1
#
_entry.id   AF-A0A3S4KIK8-F1
#
_cell.length_a   1.000
_cell.length_b   1.000
_cell.length_c   1.000
_cell.angle_alpha   90.00
_cell.angle_beta   90.00
_cell.angle_gamma   90.00
#
_symmetry.space_group_name_H-M   'P 1'
#
loop_
_entity.id
_entity.type
_entity.pdbx_description
1 polymer ?
#
loop_
_entity_poly.entity_id
_entity_poly.type
_entity_poly.pdbx_seq_one_letter_code
_entity_poly.pdbx_strand_id
1 'polypeptide(L)'
;MFGTGELSWGISNGWSLYGGILRGGDYNALSLGIGRDLMFLGALSFDATHSRVRLPWGRSYAQWGFLSTELFEKLRRSTIGQVTFAGYRFSEQDFMTMSEYLDARSYGTRSNGNGKEMYTVNLNKHFRKLELSSYIKL
;
A
#
# COMPACT_ATOMS: atom_id res chain seq x y z
N MET A 1 -3.66 -24.73 -5.13
CA MET A 1 -4.31 -23.72 -6.00
C MET A 1 -4.51 -22.45 -5.19
N PHE A 2 -4.36 -21.29 -5.83
CA PHE A 2 -4.65 -19.99 -5.23
C PHE A 2 -5.71 -19.28 -6.06
N GLY A 3 -6.61 -18.57 -5.38
CA GLY A 3 -7.64 -17.74 -5.96
C GLY A 3 -7.54 -16.34 -5.37
N THR A 4 -7.79 -15.34 -6.19
CA THR A 4 -7.85 -13.94 -5.79
C THR A 4 -9.10 -13.32 -6.40
N GLY A 5 -9.71 -12.39 -5.69
CA GLY A 5 -10.88 -11.64 -6.14
C GLY A 5 -10.77 -10.21 -5.65
N GLU A 6 -10.90 -9.25 -6.56
CA GLU A 6 -10.79 -7.82 -6.26
C GLU A 6 -12.00 -7.11 -6.83
N LEU A 7 -12.48 -6.11 -6.10
CA LEU A 7 -13.71 -5.38 -6.34
C LEU A 7 -13.43 -3.91 -6.05
N SER A 8 -13.78 -3.01 -6.95
CA SER A 8 -13.72 -1.58 -6.69
C SER A 8 -15.03 -0.93 -7.11
N TRP A 9 -15.48 0.02 -6.30
CA TRP A 9 -16.71 0.76 -6.52
C TRP A 9 -16.46 2.25 -6.34
N GLY A 10 -16.54 3.00 -7.44
CA GLY A 10 -16.63 4.46 -7.40
C GLY A 10 -18.02 4.91 -6.95
N ILE A 11 -18.08 5.62 -5.84
CA ILE A 11 -19.30 6.21 -5.29
C ILE A 11 -19.38 7.66 -5.80
N SER A 12 -20.57 8.07 -6.23
CA SER A 12 -20.80 9.47 -6.61
C SER A 12 -20.47 10.40 -5.43
N ASN A 13 -19.92 11.59 -5.69
CA ASN A 13 -19.38 12.54 -4.69
C ASN A 13 -17.88 12.36 -4.31
N GLY A 14 -17.09 11.72 -5.18
CA GLY A 14 -15.64 11.62 -5.03
C GLY A 14 -15.16 10.56 -4.05
N TRP A 15 -16.03 9.67 -3.59
CA TRP A 15 -15.64 8.54 -2.75
C TRP A 15 -15.37 7.31 -3.62
N SER A 16 -14.39 6.52 -3.22
CA SER A 16 -14.04 5.27 -3.87
C SER A 16 -13.91 4.21 -2.79
N LEU A 17 -14.46 3.03 -3.03
CA LEU A 17 -14.28 1.87 -2.15
C LEU A 17 -13.57 0.79 -2.95
N TYR A 18 -12.66 0.08 -2.31
CA TYR A 18 -12.03 -1.10 -2.88
C TYR A 18 -12.00 -2.23 -1.85
N GLY A 19 -12.05 -3.45 -2.34
CA GLY A 19 -11.99 -4.65 -1.54
C GLY A 19 -11.32 -5.77 -2.31
N GLY A 20 -10.52 -6.57 -1.63
CA GLY A 20 -9.78 -7.67 -2.19
C GLY A 20 -9.81 -8.86 -1.25
N ILE A 21 -9.83 -10.05 -1.82
CA ILE A 21 -9.65 -11.31 -1.10
C ILE A 21 -8.60 -12.14 -1.84
N LEU A 22 -7.70 -12.73 -1.09
CA LEU A 22 -6.68 -13.61 -1.64
C LEU A 22 -6.64 -14.88 -0.80
N ARG A 23 -6.80 -16.03 -1.44
CA ARG A 23 -6.91 -17.33 -0.78
C ARG A 23 -6.07 -18.36 -1.52
N GLY A 24 -4.99 -18.80 -0.90
CA GLY A 24 -4.07 -19.77 -1.48
C GLY A 24 -3.62 -20.80 -0.46
N GLY A 25 -4.28 -21.96 -0.45
CA GLY A 25 -3.96 -23.05 0.48
C GLY A 25 -4.02 -22.60 1.94
N ASP A 26 -2.86 -22.44 2.55
CA ASP A 26 -2.69 -22.04 3.96
C ASP A 26 -2.55 -20.52 4.17
N TYR A 27 -2.60 -19.74 3.09
CA TYR A 27 -2.56 -18.27 3.12
C TYR A 27 -3.93 -17.68 2.77
N ASN A 28 -4.45 -16.79 3.62
CA ASN A 28 -5.69 -16.06 3.36
C ASN A 28 -5.46 -14.58 3.70
N ALA A 29 -5.76 -13.67 2.78
CA ALA A 29 -5.75 -12.24 3.03
C ALA A 29 -7.07 -11.61 2.60
N LEU A 30 -7.47 -10.57 3.31
CA LEU A 30 -8.64 -9.77 3.04
C LEU A 30 -8.25 -8.31 3.15
N SER A 31 -8.46 -7.55 2.09
CA SER A 31 -8.13 -6.13 1.97
C SER A 31 -9.40 -5.34 1.77
N LEU A 32 -9.51 -4.20 2.44
CA LEU A 32 -10.60 -3.25 2.29
C LEU A 32 -10.00 -1.84 2.36
N GLY A 33 -10.42 -0.95 1.48
CA GLY A 33 -9.98 0.43 1.54
C GLY A 33 -10.98 1.41 0.96
N ILE A 34 -10.86 2.64 1.44
CA ILE A 34 -11.68 3.79 1.07
C ILE A 34 -10.77 4.89 0.54
N GLY A 35 -11.21 5.58 -0.51
CA GLY A 35 -10.57 6.74 -1.09
C GLY A 35 -11.56 7.88 -1.14
N ARG A 36 -11.06 9.11 -1.02
CA ARG A 36 -11.79 10.33 -1.24
C ARG A 36 -10.97 11.30 -2.07
N ASP A 37 -11.54 11.73 -3.17
CA ASP A 37 -11.09 12.87 -3.95
C ASP A 37 -11.50 14.16 -3.23
N LEU A 38 -10.52 14.99 -2.90
CA LEU A 38 -10.69 16.31 -2.29
C LEU A 38 -10.47 17.44 -3.32
N MET A 39 -10.57 17.13 -4.62
CA MET A 39 -10.42 18.04 -5.75
C MET A 39 -9.11 18.86 -5.66
N PHE A 40 -9.20 20.15 -5.30
CA PHE A 40 -8.07 21.07 -5.27
C PHE A 40 -7.05 20.76 -4.16
N LEU A 41 -7.44 19.95 -3.17
CA LEU A 41 -6.54 19.49 -2.12
C LEU A 41 -5.82 18.19 -2.52
N GLY A 42 -6.24 17.51 -3.59
CA GLY A 42 -5.72 16.21 -4.03
C GLY A 42 -6.63 15.05 -3.62
N ALA A 43 -6.06 13.89 -3.30
CA ALA A 43 -6.81 12.67 -2.97
C ALA A 43 -6.26 12.01 -1.70
N LEU A 44 -7.14 11.42 -0.90
CA LEU A 44 -6.77 10.68 0.31
C LEU A 44 -7.35 9.29 0.22
N SER A 45 -6.56 8.25 0.45
CA SER A 45 -7.06 6.89 0.60
C SER A 45 -6.50 6.23 1.84
N PHE A 46 -7.30 5.37 2.44
CA PHE A 46 -6.95 4.56 3.58
C PHE A 46 -7.39 3.14 3.32
N ASP A 47 -6.51 2.20 3.62
CA ASP A 47 -6.79 0.79 3.50
C ASP A 47 -6.25 -0.04 4.64
N ALA A 48 -6.95 -1.16 4.86
CA ALA A 48 -6.66 -2.14 5.87
C ALA A 48 -6.65 -3.51 5.21
N THR A 49 -5.57 -4.25 5.43
CA THR A 49 -5.38 -5.61 4.95
C THR A 49 -5.18 -6.53 6.13
N HIS A 50 -6.06 -7.52 6.29
CA HIS A 50 -5.89 -8.59 7.25
C HIS A 50 -5.32 -9.83 6.55
N SER A 51 -4.13 -10.27 6.95
CA SER A 51 -3.53 -11.51 6.46
C SER A 51 -3.51 -12.58 7.56
N ARG A 52 -3.92 -13.79 7.22
CA ARG A 52 -3.82 -14.99 8.05
C ARG A 52 -3.04 -16.06 7.33
N VAL A 53 -1.93 -16.47 7.94
CA VAL A 53 -1.01 -17.47 7.42
C VAL A 53 -0.95 -18.64 8.39
N ARG A 54 -1.15 -19.86 7.89
CA ARG A 54 -0.91 -21.08 8.66
C ARG A 54 0.36 -21.75 8.14
N LEU A 55 1.39 -21.80 8.98
CA LEU A 55 2.62 -22.50 8.60
C LEU A 55 2.49 -24.00 8.85
N PRO A 56 3.18 -24.86 8.07
CA PRO A 56 3.12 -26.31 8.20
C PRO A 56 3.53 -26.84 9.59
N TRP A 57 4.30 -26.06 10.35
CA TRP A 57 4.79 -26.39 11.69
C TRP A 57 3.80 -26.01 12.82
N GLY A 58 2.51 -25.85 12.49
CA GLY A 58 1.42 -25.71 13.47
C GLY A 58 1.15 -24.30 14.00
N ARG A 59 1.96 -23.30 13.65
CA ARG A 59 1.73 -21.90 14.06
C ARG A 59 0.87 -21.17 13.04
N SER A 60 -0.23 -20.59 13.52
CA SER A 60 -1.10 -19.69 12.75
C SER A 60 -0.80 -18.25 13.15
N TYR A 61 -0.52 -17.42 12.17
CA TYR A 61 -0.22 -16.00 12.30
C TYR A 61 -1.39 -15.23 11.67
N ALA A 62 -1.94 -14.25 12.39
CA ALA A 62 -2.97 -13.36 11.88
C ALA A 62 -2.53 -11.92 12.17
N GLN A 63 -2.46 -11.09 11.14
CA GLN A 63 -1.90 -9.76 11.21
C GLN A 63 -2.69 -8.75 10.40
N TRP A 64 -2.60 -7.50 10.82
CA TRP A 64 -3.13 -6.34 10.14
C TRP A 64 -2.00 -5.52 9.51
N GLY A 65 -2.22 -5.12 8.28
CA GLY A 65 -1.50 -4.05 7.60
C GLY A 65 -2.46 -2.89 7.37
N PHE A 66 -1.97 -1.68 7.53
CA PHE A 66 -2.70 -0.45 7.20
C PHE A 66 -1.86 0.37 6.24
N LEU A 67 -2.49 0.92 5.20
CA LEU A 67 -1.84 1.83 4.28
C LEU A 67 -2.72 3.08 4.14
N SER A 68 -2.13 4.21 4.48
CA SER A 68 -2.70 5.54 4.26
C SER A 68 -1.93 6.16 3.09
N THR A 69 -2.63 6.64 2.08
CA THR A 69 -2.02 7.33 0.94
C THR A 69 -2.64 8.71 0.82
N GLU A 70 -1.80 9.73 0.90
CA GLU A 70 -2.18 11.13 0.77
C GLU A 70 -1.51 11.70 -0.49
N LEU A 71 -2.32 12.20 -1.42
CA LEU A 71 -1.91 12.89 -2.63
C LEU A 71 -2.27 14.37 -2.45
N PHE A 72 -1.30 15.28 -2.57
CA PHE A 72 -1.52 16.71 -2.38
C PHE A 72 -1.05 17.55 -3.58
N GLU A 73 -1.99 18.00 -4.41
CA GLU A 73 -1.64 18.79 -5.59
C GLU A 73 -1.69 20.30 -5.31
N LYS A 74 -0.56 20.90 -4.92
CA LYS A 74 -0.49 22.38 -4.77
C LYS A 74 0.01 23.07 -6.03
N LEU A 75 -0.92 23.49 -6.91
CA LEU A 75 -0.60 24.44 -7.98
C LEU A 75 -0.36 25.85 -7.40
N ARG A 76 0.92 26.25 -7.24
CA ARG A 76 1.28 27.65 -6.99
C ARG A 76 1.68 28.32 -8.30
N ARG A 77 0.98 29.40 -8.67
CA ARG A 77 1.07 30.16 -9.95
C ARG A 77 2.45 30.65 -10.43
N SER A 78 3.57 30.31 -9.79
CA SER A 78 4.90 30.74 -10.23
C SER A 78 6.02 29.69 -10.02
N THR A 79 5.69 28.47 -9.62
CA THR A 79 6.64 27.36 -9.54
C THR A 79 5.85 26.08 -9.75
N ILE A 80 6.03 25.44 -10.91
CA ILE A 80 5.41 24.15 -11.22
C ILE A 80 6.14 23.09 -10.39
N GLY A 81 5.71 22.91 -9.15
CA GLY A 81 6.12 21.80 -8.30
C GLY A 81 4.89 21.04 -7.89
N GLN A 82 4.73 19.83 -8.43
CA GLN A 82 3.70 18.89 -8.01
C GLN A 82 4.29 18.04 -6.88
N VAL A 83 3.62 18.01 -5.73
CA VAL A 83 4.02 17.14 -4.62
C VAL A 83 3.08 15.95 -4.64
N THR A 84 3.43 14.94 -5.42
CA THR A 84 2.43 13.98 -5.92
C THR A 84 2.22 12.76 -5.01
N PHE A 85 2.90 12.59 -3.87
CA PHE A 85 2.65 11.40 -3.06
C PHE A 85 3.26 11.43 -1.66
N ALA A 86 2.47 11.17 -0.63
CA ALA A 86 2.92 10.76 0.69
C ALA A 86 2.12 9.51 1.11
N GLY A 87 2.79 8.35 1.13
CA GLY A 87 2.23 7.09 1.60
C GLY A 87 2.81 6.71 2.95
N TYR A 88 1.94 6.31 3.88
CA TYR A 88 2.31 5.70 5.15
C TYR A 88 1.78 4.28 5.21
N ARG A 89 2.66 3.30 5.33
CA ARG A 89 2.30 1.89 5.51
C ARG A 89 2.76 1.42 6.89
N PHE A 90 1.79 1.00 7.69
CA PHE A 90 2.05 0.25 8.92
C PHE A 90 1.81 -1.24 8.64
N SER A 91 2.71 -2.09 9.10
CA SER A 91 2.55 -3.54 9.02
C SER A 91 3.01 -4.15 10.33
N GLU A 92 2.20 -5.04 10.91
CA GLU A 92 2.65 -5.76 12.10
C GLU A 92 3.94 -6.55 11.81
N GLN A 93 4.79 -6.74 12.83
CA GLN A 93 6.11 -7.38 12.68
C GLN A 93 6.05 -8.77 12.04
N ASP A 94 4.93 -9.46 12.25
CA ASP A 94 4.67 -10.79 11.74
C ASP A 94 3.86 -10.80 10.42
N PHE A 95 3.48 -9.63 9.89
CA PHE A 95 2.74 -9.54 8.63
C PHE A 95 3.58 -10.13 7.51
N MET A 96 2.94 -10.96 6.69
CA MET A 96 3.61 -11.68 5.61
C MET A 96 2.77 -11.54 4.34
N THR A 97 3.40 -11.05 3.29
CA THR A 97 2.83 -11.06 1.95
C THR A 97 2.82 -12.48 1.40
N MET A 98 1.98 -12.75 0.39
CA MET A 98 1.94 -14.06 -0.25
C MET A 98 3.32 -14.46 -0.82
N SER A 99 4.04 -13.50 -1.40
CA SER A 99 5.38 -13.73 -1.93
C SER A 99 6.35 -14.16 -0.82
N GLU A 100 6.30 -13.52 0.34
CA GLU A 100 7.12 -13.92 1.50
C GLU A 100 6.70 -15.28 2.07
N TYR A 101 5.41 -15.62 2.04
CA TYR A 101 4.94 -16.95 2.44
C TYR A 101 5.48 -18.03 1.49
N LEU A 102 5.44 -17.78 0.17
CA LEU A 102 5.99 -18.70 -0.83
C LEU A 102 7.50 -18.83 -0.69
N ASP A 103 8.20 -17.73 -0.42
CA ASP A 103 9.64 -17.71 -0.18
C ASP A 103 10.00 -18.48 1.10
N ALA A 104 9.35 -18.19 2.22
CA ALA A 104 9.55 -18.88 3.49
C ALA A 104 9.23 -20.39 3.39
N ARG A 105 8.22 -20.76 2.59
CA ARG A 105 7.87 -22.16 2.33
C ARG A 105 8.88 -22.86 1.43
N SER A 106 9.47 -22.16 0.47
CA SER A 106 10.39 -22.73 -0.52
C SER A 106 11.84 -22.78 -0.04
N TYR A 107 12.29 -21.75 0.68
CA TYR A 107 13.68 -21.57 1.12
C TYR A 107 13.89 -21.76 2.63
N GLY A 108 12.83 -21.89 3.43
CA GLY A 108 12.91 -22.19 4.87
C GLY A 108 13.41 -21.04 5.75
N THR A 109 13.83 -19.92 5.17
CA THR A 109 14.26 -18.70 5.88
C THR A 109 13.19 -17.62 5.81
N ARG A 110 12.85 -17.05 6.97
CA ARG A 110 11.97 -15.89 7.05
C ARG A 110 12.80 -14.64 6.79
N SER A 111 12.48 -13.89 5.73
CA SER A 111 13.11 -12.58 5.51
C SER A 111 12.77 -11.69 6.71
N ASN A 112 13.77 -11.37 7.53
CA ASN A 112 13.62 -10.62 8.79
C ASN A 112 13.53 -9.10 8.55
N GLY A 113 13.28 -8.68 7.31
CA GLY A 113 13.31 -7.30 6.84
C GLY A 113 11.97 -6.55 6.91
N ASN A 114 11.02 -7.02 7.72
CA ASN A 114 9.70 -6.41 7.80
C ASN A 114 9.77 -5.12 8.61
N GLY A 115 10.03 -4.01 7.92
CA GLY A 115 9.85 -2.68 8.45
C GLY A 115 8.41 -2.54 8.94
N LYS A 116 8.24 -2.46 10.27
CA LYS A 116 6.95 -2.21 10.93
C LYS A 116 6.24 -0.99 10.36
N GLU A 117 7.04 -0.03 9.94
CA GLU A 117 6.60 1.24 9.38
C GLU A 117 7.43 1.53 8.14
N MET A 118 6.74 1.80 7.04
CA MET A 118 7.34 2.29 5.80
C MET A 118 6.67 3.62 5.48
N TYR A 119 7.48 4.67 5.46
CA TYR A 119 7.07 5.98 4.98
C TYR A 119 7.63 6.12 3.57
N THR A 120 6.79 6.45 2.60
CA THR A 120 7.23 6.69 1.23
C THR A 120 6.73 8.05 0.80
N VAL A 121 7.67 8.96 0.57
CA VAL A 121 7.36 10.30 0.06
C VAL A 121 7.93 10.40 -1.35
N ASN A 122 7.08 10.71 -2.33
CA ASN A 122 7.51 10.96 -3.70
C ASN A 122 7.18 12.41 -4.09
N LEU A 123 8.23 13.18 -4.36
CA LEU A 123 8.13 14.58 -4.76
C LEU A 123 8.56 14.69 -6.22
N ASN A 124 7.64 15.08 -7.11
CA ASN A 124 7.94 15.22 -8.53
C ASN A 124 7.84 16.69 -8.96
N LYS A 125 8.98 17.41 -8.87
CA LYS A 125 9.04 18.84 -9.21
C LYS A 125 9.65 19.05 -10.60
N HIS A 126 8.82 19.43 -11.56
CA HIS A 126 9.29 19.81 -12.90
C HIS A 126 9.85 21.24 -12.92
N PHE A 127 11.17 21.38 -12.79
CA PHE A 127 11.85 22.66 -13.00
C PHE A 127 12.08 22.93 -14.49
N ARG A 128 11.14 23.66 -15.11
CA ARG A 128 11.19 24.04 -16.54
C ARG A 128 12.38 24.97 -16.92
N LYS A 129 13.28 25.29 -15.98
CA LYS A 129 14.45 26.16 -16.20
C LYS A 129 15.80 25.44 -16.22
N LEU A 130 15.89 24.15 -15.88
CA LEU A 130 17.19 23.49 -15.64
C LEU A 130 17.29 21.98 -15.98
N GLU A 131 16.29 21.36 -16.63
CA GLU A 131 16.34 19.92 -17.03
C GLU A 131 16.83 18.96 -15.92
N LEU A 132 16.59 19.28 -14.65
CA LEU A 132 16.99 18.46 -13.51
C LEU A 132 15.75 17.81 -12.90
N SER A 133 15.64 16.49 -13.03
CA SER A 133 14.68 15.66 -12.29
C SER A 133 15.39 15.04 -11.09
N SER A 134 14.95 15.36 -9.88
CA SER A 134 15.48 14.77 -8.64
C SER A 134 14.43 13.80 -8.08
N TYR A 135 14.70 12.50 -8.15
CA TYR A 135 13.91 11.45 -7.51
C TYR A 135 14.58 11.09 -6.18
N ILE A 136 13.89 11.36 -5.07
CA ILE A 136 14.34 10.95 -3.74
C ILE A 136 13.34 9.94 -3.21
N LYS A 137 13.82 8.71 -2.99
CA LYS A 137 13.11 7.66 -2.27
C LYS A 137 13.78 7.53 -0.90
N LEU A 138 13.14 8.05 0.13
CA LEU A 138 13.51 7.87 1.54
C LEU A 138 12.81 6.63 2.09
#